data_AF-A0A431MUN8-F1
#
_entry.id   AF-A0A431MUN8-F1
#
_cell.length_a   1.000
_cell.length_b   1.000
_cell.length_c   1.000
_cell.angle_alpha   90.00
_cell.angle_beta   90.00
_cell.angle_gamma   90.00
#
_symmetry.space_group_name_H-M   'P 1'
#
loop_
_entity.id
_entity.type
_entity.pdbx_description
1 polymer ?
#
loop_
_entity_poly.entity_id
_entity_poly.type
_entity_poly.pdbx_seq_one_letter_code
_entity_poly.pdbx_strand_id
1 'polypeptide(L)'
;MLATQNSHTQQSAEYWHLVTDILSQAITGELVGMSNFATLCDSVDDVLEKMEAVEHANCERGHAEGFMAIAQKHQLEPVINLNGYYWKSVRECFLKYAAQKDFIGCIIIQEVMLECFAVSMYKDTGEALQNDIGELFLAISKEEEEHIEHSIDLLRAEMDKDPLAFFLKIEQIHKDCMTILGEWTAKSDLKGHCGVCKDSCMKESLHHAQLDLSVIRGNALNLYMKTLDRIGLPGQKTLQWIIQLPA
;
A
#
# COMPACT_ATOMS: atom_id res chain seq x y z
N MET A 1 28.86 25.24 29.34
CA MET A 1 28.25 25.66 28.07
C MET A 1 29.14 25.12 26.96
N LEU A 2 28.54 24.51 25.93
CA LEU A 2 29.14 23.95 24.70
C LEU A 2 29.84 22.59 24.90
N ALA A 3 29.60 21.54 24.10
CA ALA A 3 28.92 21.44 22.82
C ALA A 3 28.18 20.09 22.69
N THR A 4 26.90 20.11 22.33
CA THR A 4 26.21 18.95 21.74
C THR A 4 26.65 18.83 20.29
N GLN A 5 27.50 17.84 20.01
CA GLN A 5 27.79 17.41 18.65
C GLN A 5 26.56 16.65 18.12
N ASN A 6 25.72 17.30 17.33
CA ASN A 6 24.84 16.59 16.42
C ASN A 6 25.71 16.01 15.30
N SER A 7 26.09 14.75 15.42
CA SER A 7 26.71 14.00 14.32
C SER A 7 25.62 13.60 13.33
N HIS A 8 25.25 14.51 12.43
CA HIS A 8 24.66 14.08 11.16
C HIS A 8 25.81 13.48 10.35
N THR A 9 26.01 12.17 10.45
CA THR A 9 26.78 11.44 9.46
C THR A 9 26.16 11.74 8.10
N GLN A 10 26.93 12.38 7.22
CA GLN A 10 26.53 12.69 5.87
C GLN A 10 26.03 11.39 5.19
N GLN A 11 24.75 11.35 4.82
CA GLN A 11 24.13 10.20 4.20
C GLN A 11 24.78 9.92 2.84
N SER A 12 24.93 8.65 2.48
CA SER A 12 25.61 8.23 1.24
C SER A 12 24.72 8.43 0.00
N ALA A 13 25.31 8.35 -1.19
CA ALA A 13 24.55 8.42 -2.44
C ALA A 13 23.56 7.26 -2.57
N GLU A 14 23.96 6.07 -2.11
CA GLU A 14 23.13 4.85 -2.11
C GLU A 14 21.90 5.00 -1.21
N TYR A 15 22.05 5.69 -0.07
CA TYR A 15 20.90 6.02 0.78
C TYR A 15 19.89 6.90 0.03
N TRP A 16 20.33 7.96 -0.64
CA TRP A 16 19.43 8.86 -1.36
C TRP A 16 18.81 8.21 -2.61
N HIS A 17 19.53 7.31 -3.27
CA HIS A 17 18.95 6.48 -4.33
C HIS A 17 17.84 5.58 -3.80
N LEU A 18 18.07 4.89 -2.68
CA LEU A 18 17.03 4.09 -2.02
C LEU A 18 15.81 4.95 -1.66
N VAL A 19 16.02 6.12 -1.03
CA VAL A 19 14.91 7.02 -0.66
C VAL A 19 14.13 7.47 -1.88
N THR A 20 14.80 7.73 -3.00
CA THR A 20 14.14 8.07 -4.28
C THR A 20 13.28 6.92 -4.79
N ASP A 21 13.76 5.68 -4.72
CA ASP A 21 12.97 4.51 -5.14
C ASP A 21 11.78 4.26 -4.19
N ILE A 22 11.94 4.45 -2.89
CA ILE A 22 10.84 4.35 -1.90
C ILE A 22 9.76 5.39 -2.22
N LEU A 23 10.16 6.65 -2.46
CA LEU A 23 9.22 7.71 -2.88
C LEU A 23 8.55 7.37 -4.22
N SER A 24 9.27 6.75 -5.16
CA SER A 24 8.72 6.31 -6.44
C SER A 24 7.60 5.28 -6.25
N GLN A 25 7.79 4.33 -5.33
CA GLN A 25 6.75 3.36 -4.98
C GLN A 25 5.56 4.01 -4.29
N ALA A 26 5.80 4.86 -3.29
CA ALA A 26 4.73 5.55 -2.57
C ALA A 26 3.89 6.39 -3.52
N ILE A 27 4.50 7.31 -4.28
CA ILE A 27 3.80 8.16 -5.25
C ILE A 27 3.02 7.33 -6.27
N THR A 28 3.61 6.25 -6.79
CA THR A 28 2.92 5.39 -7.77
C THR A 28 1.73 4.66 -7.14
N GLY A 29 1.89 4.15 -5.92
CA GLY A 29 0.82 3.51 -5.15
C GLY A 29 -0.35 4.46 -4.89
N GLU A 30 -0.07 5.67 -4.40
CA GLU A 30 -1.08 6.72 -4.18
C GLU A 30 -1.84 7.07 -5.46
N LEU A 31 -1.14 7.23 -6.58
CA LEU A 31 -1.78 7.52 -7.86
C LEU A 31 -2.61 6.34 -8.39
N VAL A 32 -2.24 5.10 -8.05
CA VAL A 32 -3.09 3.92 -8.30
C VAL A 32 -4.33 3.95 -7.42
N GLY A 33 -4.20 4.26 -6.12
CA GLY A 33 -5.32 4.42 -5.19
C GLY A 33 -6.31 5.49 -5.68
N MET A 34 -5.80 6.69 -5.98
CA MET A 34 -6.56 7.78 -6.60
C MET A 34 -7.31 7.28 -7.85
N SER A 35 -6.61 6.56 -8.73
CA SER A 35 -7.20 6.08 -9.99
C SER A 35 -8.23 4.96 -9.77
N ASN A 36 -8.10 4.17 -8.71
CA ASN A 36 -9.05 3.13 -8.33
C ASN A 36 -10.36 3.77 -7.85
N PHE A 37 -10.29 4.71 -6.90
CA PHE A 37 -11.45 5.45 -6.42
C PHE A 37 -12.13 6.29 -7.51
N ALA A 38 -11.36 6.96 -8.36
CA ALA A 38 -11.91 7.67 -9.52
C ALA A 38 -12.67 6.72 -10.46
N THR A 39 -12.26 5.46 -10.57
CA THR A 39 -12.99 4.46 -11.38
C THR A 39 -14.31 4.05 -10.71
N LEU A 40 -14.39 4.01 -9.38
CA LEU A 40 -15.63 3.69 -8.67
C LEU A 40 -16.74 4.71 -8.92
N CYS A 41 -16.39 5.97 -9.16
CA CYS A 41 -17.34 7.02 -9.52
C CYS A 41 -18.22 6.65 -10.74
N ASP A 42 -17.65 5.92 -11.69
CA ASP A 42 -18.34 5.45 -12.90
C ASP A 42 -19.03 4.09 -12.69
N SER A 43 -18.47 3.22 -11.84
CA SER A 43 -18.94 1.84 -11.63
C SER A 43 -20.09 1.72 -10.63
N VAL A 44 -20.17 2.61 -9.65
CA VAL A 44 -21.16 2.58 -8.59
C VAL A 44 -22.43 3.33 -9.02
N ASP A 45 -23.61 2.91 -8.55
CA ASP A 45 -24.89 3.57 -8.87
C ASP A 45 -25.37 4.48 -7.71
N ASP A 46 -25.04 4.14 -6.46
CA ASP A 46 -25.42 4.92 -5.28
C ASP A 46 -24.68 6.26 -5.20
N VAL A 47 -25.40 7.32 -4.81
CA VAL A 47 -24.84 8.69 -4.80
C VAL A 47 -23.90 8.90 -3.61
N LEU A 48 -24.18 8.29 -2.46
CA LEU A 48 -23.32 8.45 -1.27
C LEU A 48 -22.00 7.71 -1.48
N GLU A 49 -22.05 6.49 -2.00
CA GLU A 49 -20.83 5.73 -2.36
C GLU A 49 -20.00 6.46 -3.43
N LYS A 50 -20.62 7.21 -4.35
CA LYS A 50 -19.90 8.09 -5.28
C LYS A 50 -19.24 9.28 -4.61
N MET A 51 -19.93 9.92 -3.67
CA MET A 51 -19.37 11.06 -2.94
C MET A 51 -18.12 10.62 -2.16
N GLU A 52 -18.21 9.48 -1.49
CA GLU A 52 -17.10 8.85 -0.79
C GLU A 52 -15.93 8.53 -1.73
N ALA A 53 -16.21 7.90 -2.88
CA ALA A 53 -15.18 7.61 -3.87
C ALA A 53 -14.48 8.88 -4.40
N VAL A 54 -15.19 10.00 -4.56
CA VAL A 54 -14.57 11.28 -4.96
C VAL A 54 -13.69 11.83 -3.83
N GLU A 55 -14.14 11.76 -2.59
CA GLU A 55 -13.39 12.21 -1.42
C GLU A 55 -12.11 11.41 -1.24
N HIS A 56 -12.19 10.08 -1.32
CA HIS A 56 -11.05 9.18 -1.21
C HIS A 56 -10.08 9.40 -2.37
N ALA A 57 -10.57 9.50 -3.62
CA ALA A 57 -9.70 9.82 -4.76
C ALA A 57 -8.93 11.14 -4.55
N ASN A 58 -9.57 12.15 -3.95
CA ASN A 58 -8.91 13.42 -3.66
C ASN A 58 -7.90 13.31 -2.50
N CYS A 59 -8.16 12.44 -1.51
CA CYS A 59 -7.24 12.12 -0.42
C CYS A 59 -5.93 11.54 -0.97
N GLU A 60 -6.01 10.47 -1.77
CA GLU A 60 -4.81 9.81 -2.32
C GLU A 60 -4.03 10.73 -3.27
N ARG A 61 -4.74 11.58 -4.02
CA ARG A 61 -4.07 12.64 -4.80
C ARG A 61 -3.25 13.57 -3.89
N GLY A 62 -3.79 13.92 -2.74
CA GLY A 62 -3.11 14.73 -1.73
C GLY A 62 -1.85 14.06 -1.18
N HIS A 63 -1.91 12.76 -0.87
CA HIS A 63 -0.74 11.97 -0.44
C HIS A 63 0.35 11.94 -1.52
N ALA A 64 -0.04 11.64 -2.77
CA ALA A 64 0.88 11.66 -3.91
C ALA A 64 1.56 13.04 -4.08
N GLU A 65 0.77 14.13 -3.99
CA GLU A 65 1.27 15.50 -4.08
C GLU A 65 2.23 15.85 -2.92
N GLY A 66 1.94 15.38 -1.71
CA GLY A 66 2.84 15.51 -0.56
C GLY A 66 4.19 14.84 -0.81
N PHE A 67 4.19 13.59 -1.27
CA PHE A 67 5.42 12.86 -1.60
C PHE A 67 6.20 13.51 -2.77
N MET A 68 5.50 14.00 -3.80
CA MET A 68 6.13 14.74 -4.90
C MET A 68 6.77 16.05 -4.41
N ALA A 69 6.08 16.79 -3.53
CA ALA A 69 6.59 18.04 -2.97
C ALA A 69 7.83 17.81 -2.08
N ILE A 70 7.84 16.77 -1.25
CA ILE A 70 9.01 16.45 -0.42
C ILE A 70 10.19 15.96 -1.28
N ALA A 71 9.93 15.18 -2.34
CA ALA A 71 10.97 14.77 -3.28
C ALA A 71 11.61 16.00 -3.96
N GLN A 72 10.80 16.94 -4.42
CA GLN A 72 11.28 18.19 -5.02
C GLN A 72 12.12 19.01 -4.04
N LYS A 73 11.69 19.11 -2.77
CA LYS A 73 12.44 19.82 -1.71
C LYS A 73 13.86 19.26 -1.54
N HIS A 74 14.01 17.94 -1.66
CA HIS A 74 15.29 17.24 -1.54
C HIS A 74 16.02 17.04 -2.88
N GLN A 75 15.51 17.62 -3.97
CA GLN A 75 16.08 17.48 -5.33
C GLN A 75 16.19 16.01 -5.76
N LEU A 76 15.26 15.18 -5.34
CA LEU A 76 15.13 13.79 -5.77
C LEU A 76 14.25 13.72 -7.02
N GLU A 77 14.48 12.72 -7.86
CA GLU A 77 13.75 12.51 -9.11
C GLU A 77 13.06 11.13 -9.10
N PRO A 78 11.91 10.97 -8.42
CA PRO A 78 11.17 9.72 -8.40
C PRO A 78 10.68 9.31 -9.79
N VAL A 79 10.64 8.00 -10.04
CA VAL A 79 10.06 7.41 -11.25
C VAL A 79 8.59 7.08 -10.98
N ILE A 80 7.69 7.85 -11.58
CA ILE A 80 6.25 7.63 -11.46
C ILE A 80 5.78 6.78 -12.65
N ASN A 81 5.34 5.54 -12.40
CA ASN A 81 4.95 4.64 -13.47
C ASN A 81 3.79 3.72 -13.08
N LEU A 82 2.56 4.15 -13.37
CA LEU A 82 1.34 3.37 -13.14
C LEU A 82 1.30 2.07 -13.99
N ASN A 83 2.12 1.98 -15.04
CA ASN A 83 2.27 0.78 -15.87
C ASN A 83 3.40 -0.14 -15.40
N GLY A 84 4.05 0.17 -14.28
CA GLY A 84 4.99 -0.73 -13.62
C GLY A 84 4.32 -2.06 -13.31
N TYR A 85 5.05 -3.17 -13.42
CA TYR A 85 4.47 -4.52 -13.48
C TYR A 85 3.47 -4.78 -12.34
N TYR A 86 3.90 -4.60 -11.09
CA TYR A 86 3.07 -4.90 -9.92
C TYR A 86 1.88 -3.94 -9.77
N TRP A 87 2.10 -2.64 -9.89
CA TRP A 87 1.04 -1.64 -9.80
C TRP A 87 -0.01 -1.79 -10.90
N LYS A 88 0.44 -2.07 -12.12
CA LYS A 88 -0.45 -2.40 -13.23
C LYS A 88 -1.26 -3.65 -12.93
N SER A 89 -0.63 -4.73 -12.46
CA SER A 89 -1.33 -5.98 -12.15
C SER A 89 -2.35 -5.82 -11.02
N VAL A 90 -2.01 -5.06 -9.96
CA VAL A 90 -2.94 -4.70 -8.89
C VAL A 90 -4.12 -3.90 -9.46
N ARG A 91 -3.85 -2.89 -10.28
CA ARG A 91 -4.90 -2.08 -10.91
C ARG A 91 -5.78 -2.92 -11.83
N GLU A 92 -5.22 -3.80 -12.65
CA GLU A 92 -5.98 -4.73 -13.49
C GLU A 92 -6.86 -5.66 -12.66
N CYS A 93 -6.36 -6.14 -11.51
CA CYS A 93 -7.15 -6.89 -10.55
C CYS A 93 -8.32 -6.05 -10.02
N PHE A 94 -8.10 -4.80 -9.60
CA PHE A 94 -9.16 -3.89 -9.17
C PHE A 94 -10.22 -3.67 -10.27
N LEU A 95 -9.77 -3.35 -11.49
CA LEU A 95 -10.65 -3.08 -12.64
C LEU A 95 -11.53 -4.28 -13.01
N LYS A 96 -11.05 -5.51 -12.80
CA LYS A 96 -11.85 -6.72 -12.98
C LYS A 96 -13.10 -6.72 -12.09
N TYR A 97 -12.99 -6.29 -10.83
CA TYR A 97 -14.11 -6.20 -9.90
C TYR A 97 -14.98 -4.97 -10.17
N ALA A 98 -14.36 -3.82 -10.48
CA ALA A 98 -15.08 -2.60 -10.84
C ALA A 98 -15.96 -2.78 -12.10
N ALA A 99 -15.49 -3.52 -13.10
CA ALA A 99 -16.26 -3.84 -14.31
C ALA A 99 -17.49 -4.72 -14.04
N GLN A 100 -17.51 -5.44 -12.91
CA GLN A 100 -18.64 -6.24 -12.45
C GLN A 100 -19.57 -5.47 -11.51
N LYS A 101 -19.32 -4.17 -11.30
CA LYS A 101 -19.96 -3.35 -10.28
C LYS A 101 -19.86 -3.96 -8.86
N ASP A 102 -18.77 -4.70 -8.59
CA ASP A 102 -18.53 -5.30 -7.29
C ASP A 102 -17.84 -4.30 -6.36
N PHE A 103 -18.62 -3.38 -5.80
CA PHE A 103 -18.13 -2.34 -4.89
C PHE A 103 -17.38 -2.94 -3.69
N ILE A 104 -17.96 -3.95 -3.04
CA ILE A 104 -17.34 -4.66 -1.90
C ILE A 104 -16.00 -5.27 -2.30
N GLY A 105 -15.92 -5.89 -3.48
CA GLY A 105 -14.66 -6.43 -3.98
C GLY A 105 -13.59 -5.36 -4.20
N CYS A 106 -13.99 -4.17 -4.65
CA CYS A 106 -13.10 -3.04 -4.81
C CYS A 106 -12.60 -2.49 -3.46
N ILE A 107 -13.49 -2.36 -2.46
CA ILE A 107 -13.14 -1.93 -1.10
C ILE A 107 -12.15 -2.92 -0.45
N ILE A 108 -12.35 -4.24 -0.61
CA ILE A 108 -11.40 -5.24 -0.10
C ILE A 108 -10.00 -5.07 -0.73
N ILE A 109 -9.92 -4.76 -2.03
CA ILE A 109 -8.63 -4.56 -2.70
C ILE A 109 -7.96 -3.27 -2.24
N GLN A 110 -8.68 -2.14 -2.30
CA GLN A 110 -8.11 -0.84 -1.98
C GLN A 110 -7.93 -0.68 -0.47
N GLU A 111 -9.04 -0.59 0.27
CA GLU A 111 -9.07 -0.17 1.68
C GLU A 111 -8.64 -1.24 2.69
N VAL A 112 -8.49 -2.50 2.24
CA VAL A 112 -7.96 -3.58 3.10
C VAL A 112 -6.59 -4.03 2.62
N MET A 113 -6.47 -4.53 1.39
CA MET A 113 -5.22 -5.14 0.94
C MET A 113 -4.12 -4.11 0.69
N LEU A 114 -4.41 -3.03 -0.05
CA LEU A 114 -3.42 -2.00 -0.32
C LEU A 114 -3.15 -1.13 0.91
N GLU A 115 -4.18 -0.70 1.65
CA GLU A 115 -3.94 0.13 2.83
C GLU A 115 -3.18 -0.59 3.95
N CYS A 116 -3.40 -1.89 4.16
CA CYS A 116 -2.57 -2.63 5.12
C CYS A 116 -1.08 -2.63 4.72
N PHE A 117 -0.77 -2.58 3.42
CA PHE A 117 0.61 -2.47 2.95
C PHE A 117 1.09 -1.03 3.07
N ALA A 118 0.30 -0.04 2.65
CA ALA A 118 0.63 1.38 2.76
C ALA A 118 0.90 1.78 4.22
N VAL A 119 -0.07 1.61 5.12
CA VAL A 119 0.05 1.91 6.56
C VAL A 119 1.31 1.29 7.14
N SER A 120 1.52 -0.02 6.94
CA SER A 120 2.66 -0.71 7.53
C SER A 120 4.00 -0.26 6.96
N MET A 121 4.10 -0.15 5.63
CA MET A 121 5.37 0.19 4.98
C MET A 121 5.73 1.66 5.18
N TYR A 122 4.74 2.54 5.19
CA TYR A 122 4.94 3.96 5.49
C TYR A 122 5.37 4.15 6.93
N LYS A 123 4.79 3.41 7.88
CA LYS A 123 5.26 3.41 9.26
C LYS A 123 6.70 2.95 9.39
N ASP A 124 7.03 1.77 8.84
CA ASP A 124 8.39 1.22 8.91
C ASP A 124 9.41 2.16 8.26
N THR A 125 9.05 2.74 7.10
CA THR A 125 9.87 3.74 6.39
C THR A 125 10.02 5.01 7.23
N GLY A 126 8.94 5.53 7.78
CA GLY A 126 8.92 6.75 8.56
C GLY A 126 9.73 6.66 9.85
N GLU A 127 9.67 5.52 10.55
CA GLU A 127 10.49 5.25 11.73
C GLU A 127 11.99 5.12 11.38
N ALA A 128 12.31 4.58 10.21
CA ALA A 128 13.68 4.43 9.72
C ALA A 128 14.29 5.74 9.20
N LEU A 129 13.50 6.55 8.48
CA LEU A 129 13.92 7.84 7.94
C LEU A 129 13.78 8.92 9.01
N GLN A 130 14.83 9.16 9.80
CA GLN A 130 14.85 10.17 10.87
C GLN A 130 15.00 11.61 10.34
N ASN A 131 14.16 11.99 9.39
CA ASN A 131 14.13 13.31 8.75
C ASN A 131 12.68 13.70 8.36
N ASP A 132 12.54 14.84 7.70
CA ASP A 132 11.24 15.37 7.27
C ASP A 132 10.52 14.51 6.21
N ILE A 133 11.24 13.66 5.47
CA ILE A 133 10.63 12.64 4.60
C ILE A 133 9.94 11.59 5.47
N GLY A 134 10.62 11.07 6.50
CA GLY A 134 10.02 10.09 7.39
C GLY A 134 8.88 10.66 8.23
N GLU A 135 8.95 11.93 8.65
CA GLU A 135 7.83 12.62 9.30
C GLU A 135 6.57 12.63 8.41
N LEU A 136 6.73 12.86 7.09
CA LEU A 136 5.62 12.79 6.14
C LEU A 136 5.06 11.37 6.01
N PHE A 137 5.93 10.36 5.89
CA PHE A 137 5.49 8.95 5.86
C PHE A 137 4.69 8.56 7.11
N LEU A 138 5.12 8.99 8.30
CA LEU A 138 4.39 8.74 9.55
C LEU A 138 3.04 9.46 9.60
N ALA A 139 2.97 10.69 9.09
CA ALA A 139 1.73 11.45 9.04
C ALA A 139 0.71 10.77 8.12
N ILE A 140 1.10 10.43 6.89
CA ILE A 140 0.25 9.75 5.92
C ILE A 140 -0.13 8.36 6.43
N SER A 141 0.82 7.58 6.95
CA SER A 141 0.52 6.27 7.57
C SER A 141 -0.60 6.32 8.60
N LYS A 142 -0.67 7.39 9.40
CA LYS A 142 -1.73 7.59 10.39
C LYS A 142 -3.07 7.98 9.77
N GLU A 143 -3.06 8.76 8.70
CA GLU A 143 -4.28 9.10 7.94
C GLU A 143 -4.85 7.83 7.28
N GLU A 144 -4.00 6.98 6.70
CA GLU A 144 -4.42 5.70 6.08
C GLU A 144 -5.01 4.68 7.09
N GLU A 145 -4.69 4.79 8.38
CA GLU A 145 -5.35 3.96 9.40
C GLU A 145 -6.87 4.23 9.42
N GLU A 146 -7.31 5.45 9.12
CA GLU A 146 -8.74 5.81 9.08
C GLU A 146 -9.47 5.11 7.92
N HIS A 147 -8.81 4.91 6.77
CA HIS A 147 -9.37 4.14 5.65
C HIS A 147 -9.59 2.66 6.03
N ILE A 148 -8.65 2.05 6.76
CA ILE A 148 -8.81 0.67 7.26
C ILE A 148 -9.98 0.60 8.26
N GLU A 149 -10.07 1.54 9.20
CA GLU A 149 -11.16 1.54 10.19
C GLU A 149 -12.53 1.67 9.53
N HIS A 150 -12.65 2.58 8.56
CA HIS A 150 -13.87 2.78 7.80
C HIS A 150 -14.30 1.50 7.07
N SER A 151 -13.36 0.87 6.34
CA SER A 151 -13.65 -0.35 5.58
C SER A 151 -14.07 -1.53 6.47
N ILE A 152 -13.52 -1.66 7.68
CA ILE A 152 -13.90 -2.74 8.61
C ILE A 152 -15.38 -2.66 8.94
N ASP A 153 -15.92 -1.49 9.26
CA ASP A 153 -17.33 -1.33 9.63
C ASP A 153 -18.26 -1.68 8.45
N LEU A 154 -17.92 -1.21 7.26
CA LEU A 154 -18.63 -1.53 6.02
C LEU A 154 -18.62 -3.03 5.71
N LEU A 155 -17.44 -3.65 5.80
CA LEU A 155 -17.25 -5.06 5.47
C LEU A 155 -17.89 -6.00 6.50
N ARG A 156 -17.97 -5.61 7.77
CA ARG A 156 -18.74 -6.34 8.79
C ARG A 156 -20.23 -6.31 8.47
N ALA A 157 -20.77 -5.14 8.12
CA ALA A 157 -22.17 -5.02 7.75
C ALA A 157 -22.52 -5.84 6.49
N GLU A 158 -21.58 -5.94 5.54
CA GLU A 158 -21.74 -6.81 4.37
C GLU A 158 -21.67 -8.30 4.75
N MET A 159 -20.71 -8.69 5.59
CA MET A 159 -20.58 -10.06 6.08
C MET A 159 -21.84 -10.56 6.79
N ASP A 160 -22.49 -9.71 7.58
CA ASP A 160 -23.71 -10.06 8.32
C ASP A 160 -24.90 -10.41 7.40
N LYS A 161 -24.88 -10.00 6.13
CA LYS A 161 -25.94 -10.31 5.15
C LYS A 161 -25.85 -11.76 4.67
N ASP A 162 -24.65 -12.23 4.34
CA ASP A 162 -24.38 -13.62 3.93
C ASP A 162 -22.92 -13.99 4.24
N PRO A 163 -22.66 -14.58 5.43
CA PRO A 163 -21.29 -14.88 5.87
C PRO A 163 -20.54 -15.84 4.95
N LEU A 164 -21.23 -16.82 4.35
CA LEU A 164 -20.59 -17.80 3.48
C LEU A 164 -20.22 -17.18 2.14
N ALA A 165 -21.14 -16.43 1.52
CA ALA A 165 -20.86 -15.74 0.27
C ALA A 165 -19.73 -14.71 0.43
N PHE A 166 -19.74 -13.96 1.53
CA PHE A 166 -18.70 -12.99 1.86
C PHE A 166 -17.33 -13.65 2.04
N PHE A 167 -17.27 -14.75 2.80
CA PHE A 167 -16.03 -15.52 2.97
C PHE A 167 -15.45 -16.01 1.63
N LEU A 168 -16.29 -16.60 0.78
CA LEU A 168 -15.87 -17.10 -0.53
C LEU A 168 -15.40 -15.96 -1.45
N LYS A 169 -16.05 -14.79 -1.37
CA LYS A 169 -15.64 -13.58 -2.09
C LYS A 169 -14.24 -13.12 -1.66
N ILE A 170 -14.00 -12.94 -0.35
CA ILE A 170 -12.67 -12.55 0.15
C ILE A 170 -11.62 -13.60 -0.24
N GLU A 171 -11.93 -14.88 -0.14
CA GLU A 171 -10.98 -15.93 -0.53
C GLU A 171 -10.55 -15.79 -2.01
N GLN A 172 -11.50 -15.50 -2.90
CA GLN A 172 -11.21 -15.30 -4.31
C GLN A 172 -10.38 -14.04 -4.54
N ILE A 173 -10.75 -12.92 -3.91
CA ILE A 173 -10.01 -11.65 -4.04
C ILE A 173 -8.61 -11.79 -3.47
N HIS A 174 -8.44 -12.52 -2.36
CA HIS A 174 -7.13 -12.82 -1.79
C HIS A 174 -6.25 -13.54 -2.81
N LYS A 175 -6.75 -14.60 -3.44
CA LYS A 175 -6.00 -15.33 -4.48
C LYS A 175 -5.62 -14.43 -5.65
N ASP A 176 -6.52 -13.54 -6.06
CA ASP A 176 -6.29 -12.64 -7.19
C ASP A 176 -5.26 -11.53 -6.86
N CYS A 177 -5.43 -10.83 -5.74
CA CYS A 177 -4.66 -9.62 -5.43
C CYS A 177 -3.47 -9.87 -4.50
N MET A 178 -3.67 -10.62 -3.40
CA MET A 178 -2.58 -10.87 -2.44
C MET A 178 -1.47 -11.73 -3.01
N THR A 179 -1.73 -12.55 -4.04
CA THR A 179 -0.65 -13.22 -4.79
C THR A 179 0.26 -12.19 -5.45
N ILE A 180 -0.27 -11.12 -6.03
CA ILE A 180 0.50 -10.05 -6.68
C ILE A 180 1.34 -9.30 -5.63
N LEU A 181 0.72 -8.89 -4.52
CA LEU A 181 1.42 -8.22 -3.41
C LEU A 181 2.44 -9.14 -2.72
N GLY A 182 2.14 -10.43 -2.65
CA GLY A 182 3.02 -11.48 -2.19
C GLY A 182 4.25 -11.63 -3.08
N GLU A 183 4.09 -11.68 -4.41
CA GLU A 183 5.23 -11.65 -5.34
C GLU A 183 6.01 -10.34 -5.24
N TRP A 184 5.31 -9.19 -5.15
CA TRP A 184 5.95 -7.89 -5.06
C TRP A 184 6.82 -7.74 -3.82
N THR A 185 6.43 -8.33 -2.70
CA THR A 185 7.21 -8.24 -1.44
C THR A 185 8.06 -9.47 -1.17
N ALA A 186 8.11 -10.43 -2.10
CA ALA A 186 8.95 -11.62 -2.00
C ALA A 186 10.43 -11.24 -2.08
N LYS A 187 11.29 -12.07 -1.47
CA LYS A 187 12.74 -11.85 -1.48
C LYS A 187 13.32 -12.00 -2.88
N SER A 188 12.87 -13.03 -3.61
CA SER A 188 13.23 -13.24 -5.01
C SER A 188 12.14 -12.69 -5.91
N ASP A 189 12.50 -11.72 -6.75
CA ASP A 189 11.62 -11.18 -7.79
C ASP A 189 11.91 -11.87 -9.13
N LEU A 190 10.96 -12.69 -9.59
CA LEU A 190 11.08 -13.42 -10.86
C LEU A 190 10.61 -12.61 -12.07
N LYS A 191 10.07 -11.40 -11.85
CA LYS A 191 9.48 -10.56 -12.91
C LYS A 191 10.49 -9.57 -13.49
N GLY A 192 11.69 -9.51 -12.91
CA GLY A 192 12.78 -8.64 -13.35
C GLY A 192 12.65 -7.26 -12.74
N HIS A 193 12.67 -6.21 -13.56
CA HIS A 193 12.58 -4.83 -13.09
C HIS A 193 11.12 -4.38 -13.00
N CYS A 194 10.69 -3.87 -11.84
CA CYS A 194 9.29 -3.51 -11.58
C CYS A 194 8.80 -2.30 -12.39
N GLY A 195 9.72 -1.51 -12.95
CA GLY A 195 9.41 -0.31 -13.75
C GLY A 195 9.22 0.97 -12.93
N VAL A 196 9.44 0.90 -11.62
CA VAL A 196 9.22 2.01 -10.66
C VAL A 196 10.49 2.35 -9.88
N CYS A 197 11.39 1.37 -9.68
CA CYS A 197 12.74 1.68 -9.21
C CYS A 197 13.54 2.28 -10.39
N LYS A 198 14.57 3.08 -10.12
CA LYS A 198 15.34 3.74 -11.19
C LYS A 198 16.30 2.77 -11.91
N ASP A 199 17.03 1.97 -11.16
CA ASP A 199 18.08 1.08 -11.67
C ASP A 199 17.85 -0.38 -11.25
N SER A 200 18.36 -0.75 -10.07
CA SER A 200 18.13 -2.06 -9.46
C SER A 200 16.88 -2.03 -8.57
N CYS A 201 16.41 -3.20 -8.16
CA CYS A 201 15.28 -3.27 -7.24
C CYS A 201 15.65 -2.70 -5.86
N MET A 202 14.85 -1.76 -5.34
CA MET A 202 15.08 -1.14 -4.03
C MET A 202 15.25 -2.15 -2.88
N LYS A 203 14.68 -3.35 -3.03
CA LYS A 203 14.76 -4.46 -2.06
C LYS A 203 16.21 -4.84 -1.74
N GLU A 204 17.12 -4.70 -2.70
CA GLU A 204 18.55 -5.02 -2.54
C GLU A 204 19.28 -3.94 -1.72
N SER A 205 18.70 -2.74 -1.64
CA SER A 205 19.31 -1.54 -1.08
C SER A 205 18.71 -1.11 0.27
N LEU A 206 17.61 -1.73 0.73
CA LEU A 206 16.89 -1.38 1.97
C LEU A 206 17.81 -1.19 3.20
N HIS A 207 18.86 -2.00 3.30
CA HIS A 207 19.83 -1.94 4.40
C HIS A 207 20.52 -0.56 4.54
N HIS A 208 20.59 0.25 3.49
CA HIS A 208 21.14 1.61 3.57
C HIS A 208 20.30 2.54 4.45
N ALA A 209 19.01 2.27 4.62
CA ALA A 209 18.12 2.95 5.57
C ALA A 209 17.81 2.10 6.81
N GLN A 210 18.58 1.04 7.09
CA GLN A 210 18.31 0.10 8.20
C GLN A 210 16.96 -0.62 8.09
N LEU A 211 16.42 -0.71 6.87
CA LEU A 211 15.21 -1.44 6.55
C LEU A 211 15.56 -2.89 6.20
N ASP A 212 14.72 -3.83 6.63
CA ASP A 212 14.81 -5.25 6.29
C ASP A 212 13.52 -5.71 5.61
N LEU A 213 13.65 -6.31 4.43
CA LEU A 213 12.50 -6.75 3.62
C LEU A 213 11.62 -7.76 4.36
N SER A 214 12.22 -8.68 5.13
CA SER A 214 11.47 -9.72 5.81
C SER A 214 10.66 -9.14 6.97
N VAL A 215 11.22 -8.14 7.65
CA VAL A 215 10.52 -7.38 8.70
C VAL A 215 9.37 -6.58 8.10
N ILE A 216 9.62 -5.77 7.07
CA ILE A 216 8.60 -4.93 6.43
C ILE A 216 7.44 -5.78 5.90
N ARG A 217 7.77 -6.84 5.17
CA ARG A 217 6.77 -7.79 4.68
C ARG A 217 5.99 -8.43 5.83
N GLY A 218 6.69 -8.87 6.88
CA GLY A 218 6.08 -9.49 8.05
C GLY A 218 5.09 -8.55 8.75
N ASN A 219 5.44 -7.28 8.90
CA ASN A 219 4.59 -6.26 9.50
C ASN A 219 3.31 -6.03 8.67
N ALA A 220 3.45 -5.86 7.34
CA ALA A 220 2.31 -5.65 6.44
C ALA A 220 1.33 -6.84 6.43
N LEU A 221 1.85 -8.07 6.33
CA LEU A 221 1.02 -9.28 6.36
C LEU A 221 0.35 -9.49 7.72
N ASN A 222 1.02 -9.13 8.82
CA ASN A 222 0.45 -9.19 10.15
C ASN A 222 -0.68 -8.16 10.33
N LEU A 223 -0.51 -6.93 9.83
CA LEU A 223 -1.58 -5.92 9.83
C LEU A 223 -2.78 -6.42 9.03
N TYR A 224 -2.56 -6.91 7.80
CA TYR A 224 -3.63 -7.49 6.97
C TYR A 224 -4.37 -8.64 7.68
N MET A 225 -3.65 -9.57 8.30
CA MET A 225 -4.27 -10.68 9.05
C MET A 225 -5.12 -10.18 10.23
N LYS A 226 -4.65 -9.17 10.97
CA LYS A 226 -5.42 -8.55 12.06
C LYS A 226 -6.66 -7.82 11.54
N THR A 227 -6.55 -7.13 10.41
CA THR A 227 -7.68 -6.47 9.77
C THR A 227 -8.76 -7.49 9.38
N LEU A 228 -8.36 -8.61 8.77
CA LEU A 228 -9.31 -9.69 8.45
C LEU A 228 -9.98 -10.30 9.70
N ASP A 229 -9.23 -10.48 10.79
CA ASP A 229 -9.78 -10.96 12.08
C ASP A 229 -10.82 -9.98 12.64
N ARG A 230 -10.55 -8.67 12.54
CA ARG A 230 -11.47 -7.61 12.96
C ARG A 230 -12.73 -7.51 12.10
N ILE A 231 -12.64 -7.83 10.81
CA ILE A 231 -13.81 -8.01 9.94
C ILE A 231 -14.63 -9.23 10.38
N GLY A 232 -14.01 -10.22 11.03
CA GLY A 232 -14.65 -11.42 11.55
C GLY A 232 -14.28 -12.71 10.82
N LEU A 233 -13.25 -12.68 9.97
CA LEU A 233 -12.82 -13.89 9.27
C LEU A 233 -12.05 -14.85 10.19
N PRO A 234 -12.20 -16.19 10.01
CA PRO A 234 -11.53 -17.15 10.87
C PRO A 234 -10.00 -17.09 10.74
N GLY A 235 -9.30 -16.76 11.83
CA GLY A 235 -7.84 -16.63 11.86
C GLY A 235 -7.06 -17.86 11.34
N GLN A 236 -7.59 -19.07 11.54
CA GLN A 236 -6.96 -20.28 10.99
C GLN A 236 -6.95 -20.30 9.45
N LYS A 237 -8.02 -19.78 8.83
CA LYS A 237 -8.15 -19.73 7.36
C LYS A 237 -7.31 -18.62 6.77
N THR A 238 -7.34 -17.44 7.38
CA THR A 238 -6.53 -16.31 6.91
C THR A 238 -5.03 -16.62 7.04
N LEU A 239 -4.60 -17.30 8.11
CA LEU A 239 -3.22 -17.80 8.23
C LEU A 239 -2.88 -18.81 7.12
N GLN A 240 -3.77 -19.75 6.79
CA GLN A 240 -3.56 -20.69 5.69
C GLN A 240 -3.37 -20.00 4.35
N TRP A 241 -4.10 -18.91 4.09
CA TRP A 241 -3.93 -18.12 2.88
C TRP A 241 -2.56 -17.42 2.84
N ILE A 242 -2.15 -16.80 3.95
CA ILE A 242 -0.86 -16.06 4.01
C ILE A 242 0.35 -16.97 3.80
N ILE A 243 0.36 -18.17 4.39
CA ILE A 243 1.50 -19.10 4.21
C ILE A 243 1.60 -19.67 2.79
N GLN A 244 0.57 -19.50 1.96
CA GLN A 244 0.56 -19.92 0.55
C GLN A 244 1.01 -18.82 -0.40
N LEU A 245 1.22 -17.59 0.09
CA LEU A 245 1.71 -16.49 -0.73
C LEU A 245 3.15 -16.74 -1.21
N PRO A 246 3.53 -16.26 -2.40
CA PRO A 246 4.90 -16.34 -2.90
C PRO A 246 5.89 -15.68 -1.93
N ALA A 247 7.04 -16.32 -1.69
CA ALA A 247 8.08 -15.92 -0.74
C ALA A 247 9.40 -15.53 -1.42
#